data_AF-A0A839F065-F1
#
_entry.id   AF-A0A839F065-F1
#
_cell.length_a   1.000
_cell.length_b   1.000
_cell.length_c   1.000
_cell.angle_alpha   90.00
_cell.angle_beta   90.00
_cell.angle_gamma   90.00
#
_symmetry.space_group_name_H-M   'P 1'
#
loop_
_entity.id
_entity.type
_entity.pdbx_description
1 polymer ?
#
loop_
_entity_poly.entity_id
_entity_poly.type
_entity_poly.pdbx_seq_one_letter_code
_entity_poly.pdbx_strand_id
1 'polypeptide(L)'
;MEFDLQAALRALKPEKKSVLATPRSKELLSWVKDEPLVGGPILLDTCVYLDVLQGKTDDKVDALLTYRLCHHSSVCLAELTHVFGRLDPAHPNTRAVLKVVEETIDDMGGHRLHAPSSNAWGWAGILAGLLVRLTNSARNAGLERKFLNDALVLLQARALGAAVLTANVRDFDYLSQIIPDVKVINYDIGRA
;
A
#
# COMPACT_ATOMS: atom_id res chain seq x y z
N MET A 1 -11.44 -7.25 15.96
CA MET A 1 -11.80 -6.12 16.84
C MET A 1 -12.84 -5.30 16.12
N GLU A 2 -13.94 -4.94 16.80
CA GLU A 2 -14.95 -4.05 16.24
C GLU A 2 -14.40 -2.61 16.13
N PHE A 3 -15.02 -1.81 15.27
CA PHE A 3 -14.64 -0.42 15.09
C PHE A 3 -15.14 0.43 16.26
N ASP A 4 -14.23 1.15 16.93
CA ASP A 4 -14.55 2.19 17.91
C ASP A 4 -14.23 3.58 17.34
N LEU A 5 -15.29 4.30 16.98
CA LEU A 5 -15.20 5.67 16.45
C LEU A 5 -14.56 6.63 17.46
N GLN A 6 -14.89 6.52 18.75
CA GLN A 6 -14.37 7.45 19.77
C GLN A 6 -12.88 7.24 20.01
N ALA A 7 -12.41 5.98 19.99
CA ALA A 7 -10.99 5.68 20.02
C ALA A 7 -10.27 6.23 18.78
N ALA A 8 -10.83 6.04 17.58
CA ALA A 8 -10.27 6.55 16.33
C ALA A 8 -10.16 8.08 16.32
N LEU A 9 -11.22 8.79 16.70
CA LEU A 9 -11.22 10.26 16.77
C LEU A 9 -10.24 10.78 17.82
N ARG A 10 -10.15 10.12 18.99
CA ARG A 10 -9.20 10.51 20.05
C ARG A 10 -7.74 10.34 19.62
N ALA A 11 -7.44 9.30 18.85
CA ALA A 11 -6.11 9.03 18.36
C ALA A 11 -5.73 9.93 17.18
N LEU A 12 -6.60 10.04 16.17
CA LEU A 12 -6.35 10.79 14.94
C LEU A 12 -6.50 12.31 15.12
N LYS A 13 -7.38 12.74 16.03
CA LYS A 13 -7.73 14.15 16.31
C LYS A 13 -7.95 14.94 15.01
N PRO A 14 -8.85 14.49 14.12
CA PRO A 14 -9.01 15.08 12.80
C PRO A 14 -9.33 16.58 12.87
N GLU A 15 -10.05 17.03 13.90
CA GLU A 15 -10.37 18.44 14.14
C GLU A 15 -9.15 19.33 14.43
N LYS A 16 -8.03 18.75 14.90
CA LYS A 16 -6.79 19.48 15.21
C LYS A 16 -5.78 19.47 14.07
N LYS A 17 -5.99 18.65 13.02
CA LYS A 17 -5.09 18.56 11.87
C LYS A 17 -5.53 19.56 10.80
N SER A 18 -4.86 20.71 10.76
CA SER A 18 -5.10 21.77 9.77
C SER A 18 -4.13 21.73 8.59
N VAL A 19 -2.93 21.19 8.77
CA VAL A 19 -1.88 21.11 7.76
C VAL A 19 -1.07 19.83 7.94
N LEU A 20 -0.64 19.21 6.83
CA LEU A 20 0.39 18.17 6.85
C LEU A 20 1.77 18.82 6.77
N ALA A 21 2.76 18.20 7.40
CA ALA A 21 4.13 18.61 7.12
C ALA A 21 4.43 18.34 5.63
N THR A 22 5.36 19.13 5.08
CA THR A 22 5.89 18.86 3.75
C THR A 22 6.44 17.42 3.68
N PRO A 23 6.39 16.77 2.51
CA PRO A 23 7.01 15.45 2.35
C PRO A 23 8.43 15.44 2.90
N ARG A 24 8.76 14.43 3.70
CA ARG A 24 10.09 14.29 4.30
C ARG A 24 11.14 14.05 3.22
N SER A 25 12.36 14.50 3.48
CA SER A 25 13.49 14.25 2.59
C SER A 25 13.83 12.76 2.55
N LYS A 26 14.51 12.30 1.49
CA LYS A 26 14.81 10.87 1.30
C LYS A 26 15.61 10.29 2.47
N GLU A 27 16.47 11.08 3.09
CA GLU A 27 17.35 10.68 4.19
C GLU A 27 16.58 10.36 5.48
N LEU A 28 15.33 10.83 5.60
CA LEU A 28 14.45 10.58 6.75
C LEU A 28 13.50 9.40 6.54
N LEU A 29 13.56 8.75 5.37
CA LEU A 29 12.71 7.62 5.01
C LEU A 29 13.52 6.32 5.00
N SER A 30 12.86 5.19 5.28
CA SER A 30 13.50 3.88 5.13
C SER A 30 13.43 3.43 3.67
N TRP A 31 14.57 2.98 3.14
CA TRP A 31 14.70 2.53 1.75
C TRP A 31 15.19 1.09 1.69
N VAL A 32 14.71 0.33 0.70
CA VAL A 32 15.10 -1.06 0.46
C VAL A 32 16.63 -1.25 0.41
N LYS A 33 17.36 -0.31 -0.19
CA LYS A 33 18.84 -0.36 -0.29
C LYS A 33 19.55 -0.38 1.07
N ASP A 34 18.91 0.18 2.10
CA ASP A 34 19.44 0.33 3.45
C ASP A 34 18.86 -0.72 4.42
N GLU A 35 17.95 -1.58 3.93
CA GLU A 35 17.30 -2.62 4.73
C GLU A 35 18.12 -3.92 4.77
N PRO A 36 18.17 -4.61 5.92
CA PRO A 36 18.74 -5.95 5.98
C PRO A 36 17.87 -6.93 5.17
N LEU A 37 18.48 -7.88 4.48
CA LEU A 37 17.74 -8.88 3.70
C LEU A 37 16.82 -9.72 4.58
N VAL A 38 17.34 -10.20 5.72
CA VAL A 38 16.56 -10.90 6.74
C VAL A 38 15.95 -9.87 7.70
N GLY A 39 14.65 -9.98 7.96
CA GLY A 39 13.92 -9.06 8.83
C GLY A 39 12.51 -9.54 9.13
N GLY A 40 11.73 -8.66 9.78
CA GLY A 40 10.31 -8.91 10.03
C GLY A 40 9.49 -9.02 8.74
N PRO A 41 8.22 -9.47 8.85
CA PRO A 41 7.36 -9.63 7.69
C PRO A 41 7.10 -8.30 6.97
N ILE A 42 6.77 -8.39 5.69
CA ILE A 42 6.37 -7.25 4.86
C ILE A 42 4.97 -7.46 4.30
N LEU A 43 4.19 -6.40 4.21
CA LEU A 43 2.93 -6.36 3.47
C LEU A 43 3.18 -5.60 2.16
N LEU A 44 2.87 -6.25 1.05
CA LEU A 44 3.11 -5.67 -0.27
C LEU A 44 1.98 -4.72 -0.66
N ASP A 45 2.33 -3.52 -1.10
CA ASP A 45 1.43 -2.62 -1.82
C ASP A 45 1.21 -3.11 -3.27
N THR A 46 0.13 -2.69 -3.92
CA THR A 46 -0.23 -3.13 -5.28
C THR A 46 0.85 -2.76 -6.31
N CYS A 47 1.47 -1.59 -6.15
CA CYS A 47 2.55 -1.14 -7.04
C CYS A 47 3.70 -2.15 -7.09
N VAL A 48 4.00 -2.85 -6.00
CA VAL A 48 5.08 -3.86 -5.94
C VAL A 48 4.83 -4.97 -6.96
N TYR A 49 3.63 -5.54 -6.98
CA TYR A 49 3.30 -6.59 -7.94
C TYR A 49 3.41 -6.09 -9.37
N LEU A 50 2.87 -4.90 -9.64
CA LEU A 50 2.89 -4.33 -10.99
C LEU A 50 4.31 -4.01 -11.45
N ASP A 51 5.16 -3.52 -10.56
CA ASP A 51 6.55 -3.18 -10.86
C ASP A 51 7.39 -4.44 -11.09
N VAL A 52 7.21 -5.49 -10.28
CA VAL A 52 7.86 -6.80 -10.49
C VAL A 52 7.44 -7.40 -11.83
N LEU A 53 6.13 -7.44 -12.11
CA LEU A 53 5.60 -7.96 -13.38
C LEU A 53 6.08 -7.19 -14.61
N GLN A 54 6.43 -5.91 -14.44
CA GLN A 54 6.96 -5.06 -15.50
C GLN A 54 8.50 -5.07 -15.56
N GLY A 55 9.18 -5.81 -14.69
CA GLY A 55 10.65 -5.84 -14.61
C GLY A 55 11.26 -4.50 -14.21
N LYS A 56 10.56 -3.73 -13.36
CA LYS A 56 10.98 -2.39 -12.92
C LYS A 56 11.67 -2.38 -11.55
N THR A 57 11.58 -3.48 -10.81
CA THR A 57 12.25 -3.64 -9.53
C THR A 57 13.74 -3.89 -9.72
N ASP A 58 14.55 -3.50 -8.74
CA ASP A 58 15.97 -3.80 -8.71
C ASP A 58 16.25 -5.09 -7.92
N ASP A 59 17.48 -5.60 -8.01
CA ASP A 59 17.93 -6.81 -7.31
C ASP A 59 17.72 -6.73 -5.78
N LYS A 60 17.69 -5.53 -5.21
CA LYS A 60 17.50 -5.35 -3.76
C LYS A 60 16.05 -5.56 -3.38
N VAL A 61 15.10 -5.07 -4.17
CA VAL A 61 13.67 -5.34 -3.98
C VAL A 61 13.41 -6.84 -4.13
N ASP A 62 13.93 -7.45 -5.19
CA ASP A 62 13.73 -8.89 -5.48
C ASP A 62 14.32 -9.77 -4.37
N ALA A 63 15.50 -9.42 -3.86
CA ALA A 63 16.10 -10.12 -2.72
C ALA A 63 15.23 -9.99 -1.46
N LEU A 64 14.67 -8.81 -1.20
CA LEU A 64 13.83 -8.58 -0.02
C LEU A 64 12.52 -9.38 -0.10
N LEU A 65 11.90 -9.48 -1.28
CA LEU A 65 10.74 -10.35 -1.55
C LEU A 65 11.07 -11.84 -1.38
N THR A 66 12.29 -12.25 -1.75
CA THR A 66 12.74 -13.65 -1.64
C THR A 66 12.98 -14.07 -0.19
N TYR A 67 13.61 -13.21 0.62
CA TYR A 67 14.10 -13.58 1.95
C TYR A 67 13.17 -13.21 3.11
N ARG A 68 12.15 -12.37 2.90
CA ARG A 68 11.20 -11.99 3.95
C ARG A 68 9.86 -12.67 3.77
N LEU A 69 9.17 -12.90 4.89
CA LEU A 69 7.77 -13.34 4.86
C LEU A 69 6.90 -12.24 4.24
N CYS A 70 6.31 -12.52 3.09
CA CYS A 70 5.38 -11.63 2.41
C CYS A 70 3.94 -11.92 2.84
N HIS A 71 3.25 -10.89 3.33
CA HIS A 71 1.81 -10.86 3.48
C HIS A 71 1.19 -10.12 2.29
N HIS A 72 -0.05 -10.49 1.99
CA HIS A 72 -0.83 -9.93 0.89
C HIS A 72 -2.14 -9.33 1.43
N SER A 73 -2.57 -8.22 0.85
CA SER A 73 -3.84 -7.58 1.20
C SER A 73 -4.92 -7.94 0.18
N SER A 74 -6.14 -8.20 0.65
CA SER A 74 -7.30 -8.32 -0.24
C SER A 74 -7.63 -7.01 -0.98
N VAL A 75 -7.11 -5.86 -0.52
CA VAL A 75 -7.16 -4.59 -1.25
C VAL A 75 -6.33 -4.69 -2.52
N CYS A 76 -5.09 -5.18 -2.40
CA CYS A 76 -4.23 -5.43 -3.55
C CYS A 76 -4.81 -6.48 -4.48
N LEU A 77 -5.43 -7.54 -3.94
CA LEU A 77 -6.17 -8.50 -4.75
C LEU A 77 -7.29 -7.84 -5.55
N ALA A 78 -8.08 -6.95 -4.94
CA ALA A 78 -9.17 -6.24 -5.63
C ALA A 78 -8.62 -5.33 -6.75
N GLU A 79 -7.47 -4.69 -6.54
CA GLU A 79 -6.83 -3.85 -7.54
C GLU A 79 -6.21 -4.67 -8.69
N LEU A 80 -5.57 -5.80 -8.40
CA LEU A 80 -5.04 -6.71 -9.41
C LEU A 80 -6.16 -7.33 -10.23
N THR A 81 -7.23 -7.79 -9.59
CA THR A 81 -8.39 -8.40 -10.27
C THR A 81 -9.19 -7.39 -11.11
N HIS A 82 -9.02 -6.08 -10.88
CA HIS A 82 -9.66 -5.03 -11.68
C HIS A 82 -9.35 -5.16 -13.18
N VAL A 83 -8.15 -5.62 -13.54
CA VAL A 83 -7.74 -5.76 -14.95
C VAL A 83 -8.58 -6.76 -15.74
N PHE A 84 -9.11 -7.80 -15.08
CA PHE A 84 -10.00 -8.79 -15.71
C PHE A 84 -11.33 -8.19 -16.15
N GLY A 85 -11.81 -7.17 -15.45
CA GLY A 85 -13.02 -6.43 -15.83
C GLY A 85 -12.76 -5.20 -16.71
N ARG A 86 -11.51 -4.76 -16.83
CA ARG A 86 -11.15 -3.46 -17.44
C ARG A 86 -10.52 -3.58 -18.83
N LEU A 87 -9.75 -4.64 -19.11
CA LEU A 87 -9.03 -4.79 -20.36
C LEU A 87 -9.96 -5.16 -21.53
N ASP A 88 -9.62 -4.66 -22.73
CA ASP A 88 -10.36 -4.98 -23.96
C ASP A 88 -10.05 -6.42 -24.41
N PRO A 89 -11.04 -7.33 -24.47
CA PRO A 89 -10.82 -8.70 -24.91
C PRO A 89 -10.34 -8.82 -26.36
N ALA A 90 -10.56 -7.81 -27.21
CA ALA A 90 -10.11 -7.80 -28.60
C ALA A 90 -8.64 -7.38 -28.76
N HIS A 91 -8.03 -6.78 -27.74
CA HIS A 91 -6.63 -6.35 -27.82
C HIS A 91 -5.67 -7.57 -27.79
N PRO A 92 -4.69 -7.67 -28.71
CA PRO A 92 -3.85 -8.87 -28.86
C PRO A 92 -3.13 -9.32 -27.59
N ASN A 93 -2.74 -8.37 -26.73
CA ASN A 93 -1.99 -8.67 -25.50
C ASN A 93 -2.86 -9.01 -24.29
N THR A 94 -4.18 -8.83 -24.35
CA THR A 94 -5.05 -8.98 -23.17
C THR A 94 -4.93 -10.36 -22.55
N ARG A 95 -4.98 -11.42 -23.37
CA ARG A 95 -4.87 -12.80 -22.86
C ARG A 95 -3.55 -13.05 -22.12
N ALA A 96 -2.44 -12.53 -22.66
CA ALA A 96 -1.12 -12.68 -22.05
C ALA A 96 -1.05 -11.95 -20.70
N VAL A 97 -1.55 -10.71 -20.64
CA VAL A 97 -1.58 -9.92 -19.39
C VAL A 97 -2.45 -10.60 -18.33
N LEU A 98 -3.66 -11.06 -18.68
CA LEU A 98 -4.55 -11.71 -17.73
C LEU A 98 -3.95 -12.98 -17.15
N LYS A 99 -3.26 -13.78 -17.97
CA LYS A 99 -2.58 -15.00 -17.52
C LYS A 99 -1.49 -14.71 -16.49
N VAL A 100 -0.66 -13.69 -16.73
CA VAL A 100 0.41 -13.31 -15.80
C VAL A 100 -0.15 -12.81 -14.46
N VAL A 101 -1.27 -12.08 -14.48
CA VAL A 101 -1.93 -11.63 -13.25
C VAL A 101 -2.60 -12.79 -12.51
N GLU A 102 -3.19 -13.75 -13.22
CA GLU A 102 -3.73 -14.99 -12.65
C GLU A 102 -2.64 -15.77 -11.90
N GLU A 103 -1.51 -16.03 -12.54
CA GLU A 103 -0.35 -16.73 -11.92
C GLU A 103 0.14 -15.97 -10.66
N THR A 104 0.19 -14.64 -10.72
CA THR A 104 0.57 -13.81 -9.55
C THR A 104 -0.39 -13.95 -8.38
N ILE A 105 -1.70 -14.04 -8.66
CA ILE A 105 -2.73 -14.18 -7.63
C ILE A 105 -2.65 -15.57 -6.99
N ASP A 106 -2.43 -16.62 -7.79
CA ASP A 106 -2.27 -17.99 -7.30
C ASP A 106 -1.07 -18.12 -6.35
N ASP A 107 0.04 -17.44 -6.66
CA ASP A 107 1.26 -17.44 -5.85
C ASP A 107 1.12 -16.77 -4.47
N MET A 108 0.16 -15.86 -4.29
CA MET A 108 -0.07 -15.19 -3.00
C MET A 108 -0.36 -16.20 -1.88
N GLY A 109 -1.12 -17.25 -2.20
CA GLY A 109 -1.52 -18.30 -1.27
C GLY A 109 -2.50 -17.82 -0.20
N GLY A 110 -3.64 -18.52 -0.04
CA GLY A 110 -4.73 -18.08 0.84
C GLY A 110 -4.37 -17.85 2.31
N HIS A 111 -3.35 -18.52 2.85
CA HIS A 111 -2.92 -18.36 4.25
C HIS A 111 -2.10 -17.09 4.51
N ARG A 112 -1.64 -16.40 3.45
CA ARG A 112 -0.91 -15.13 3.55
C ARG A 112 -1.72 -13.94 3.04
N LEU A 113 -2.92 -14.19 2.52
CA LEU A 113 -3.85 -13.18 2.06
C LEU A 113 -4.81 -12.76 3.18
N HIS A 114 -4.79 -11.48 3.52
CA HIS A 114 -5.55 -10.93 4.65
C HIS A 114 -6.58 -9.91 4.18
N ALA A 115 -7.80 -10.01 4.72
CA ALA A 115 -8.82 -8.98 4.56
C ALA A 115 -8.71 -7.90 5.64
N PRO A 116 -8.91 -6.61 5.32
CA PRO A 116 -9.00 -5.57 6.34
C PRO A 116 -10.20 -5.83 7.26
N SER A 117 -9.98 -5.73 8.57
CA SER A 117 -11.05 -5.79 9.56
C SER A 117 -11.99 -4.58 9.48
N SER A 118 -13.20 -4.67 10.04
CA SER A 118 -14.12 -3.53 10.15
C SER A 118 -13.48 -2.34 10.87
N ASN A 119 -12.64 -2.59 11.87
CA ASN A 119 -11.85 -1.55 12.53
C ASN A 119 -10.87 -0.87 11.57
N ALA A 120 -10.17 -1.62 10.72
CA ALA A 120 -9.28 -1.05 9.70
C ALA A 120 -10.06 -0.18 8.70
N TRP A 121 -11.24 -0.62 8.25
CA TRP A 121 -12.13 0.15 7.38
C TRP A 121 -12.55 1.49 8.00
N GLY A 122 -12.98 1.49 9.26
CA GLY A 122 -13.41 2.70 9.94
C GLY A 122 -12.28 3.73 10.10
N TRP A 123 -11.07 3.27 10.47
CA TRP A 123 -9.90 4.14 10.56
C TRP A 123 -9.45 4.64 9.18
N ALA A 124 -9.44 3.78 8.16
CA ALA A 124 -9.04 4.14 6.80
C ALA A 124 -9.95 5.21 6.20
N GLY A 125 -11.26 5.17 6.45
CA GLY A 125 -12.19 6.21 5.99
C GLY A 125 -11.86 7.60 6.56
N ILE A 126 -11.53 7.68 7.85
CA ILE A 126 -11.13 8.95 8.48
C ILE A 126 -9.78 9.42 7.91
N LEU A 127 -8.82 8.51 7.75
CA LEU A 127 -7.50 8.83 7.18
C LEU A 127 -7.59 9.33 5.74
N ALA A 128 -8.39 8.67 4.89
CA ALA A 128 -8.59 9.08 3.51
C ALA A 128 -9.19 10.49 3.43
N GLY A 129 -10.25 10.77 4.21
CA GLY A 129 -10.84 12.10 4.29
C GLY A 129 -9.87 13.17 4.80
N LEU A 130 -9.03 12.82 5.77
CA LEU A 130 -7.95 13.70 6.25
C LEU A 130 -6.94 14.01 5.15
N LEU A 131 -6.46 12.99 4.42
CA LEU A 131 -5.52 13.21 3.32
C LEU A 131 -6.12 14.10 2.25
N VAL A 132 -7.33 13.80 1.75
CA VAL A 132 -8.01 14.65 0.76
C VAL A 132 -8.05 16.12 1.19
N ARG A 133 -8.43 16.37 2.45
CA ARG A 133 -8.51 17.73 3.00
C ARG A 133 -7.13 18.38 3.12
N LEU A 134 -6.15 17.67 3.65
CA LEU A 134 -4.84 18.23 4.00
C LEU A 134 -3.90 18.38 2.81
N THR A 135 -4.07 17.57 1.76
CA THR A 135 -3.32 17.68 0.51
C THR A 135 -4.05 18.57 -0.52
N ASN A 136 -5.14 19.23 -0.13
CA ASN A 136 -5.99 20.08 -0.98
C ASN A 136 -6.35 19.42 -2.32
N SER A 137 -6.59 18.11 -2.31
CA SER A 137 -6.68 17.31 -3.53
C SER A 137 -8.13 17.10 -4.02
N ALA A 138 -9.05 17.96 -3.59
CA ALA A 138 -10.49 17.90 -3.81
C ALA A 138 -10.95 17.94 -5.30
N ARG A 139 -10.03 17.98 -6.27
CA ARG A 139 -10.33 18.10 -7.70
C ARG A 139 -10.14 16.82 -8.52
N ASN A 140 -9.65 15.73 -7.93
CA ASN A 140 -9.32 14.51 -8.67
C ASN A 140 -10.26 13.36 -8.33
N ALA A 141 -11.21 13.07 -9.22
CA ALA A 141 -12.05 11.88 -9.13
C ALA A 141 -11.16 10.62 -9.10
N GLY A 142 -11.33 9.78 -8.07
CA GLY A 142 -10.55 8.56 -7.86
C GLY A 142 -9.42 8.65 -6.83
N LEU A 143 -9.01 9.85 -6.42
CA LEU A 143 -7.95 10.00 -5.41
C LEU A 143 -8.41 9.58 -4.01
N GLU A 144 -9.67 9.79 -3.67
CA GLU A 144 -10.24 9.34 -2.39
C GLU A 144 -10.17 7.81 -2.25
N ARG A 145 -10.50 7.08 -3.32
CA ARG A 145 -10.36 5.62 -3.35
C ARG A 145 -8.89 5.20 -3.19
N LYS A 146 -7.97 5.91 -3.85
CA LYS A 146 -6.52 5.65 -3.71
C LYS A 146 -6.09 5.80 -2.25
N PHE A 147 -6.40 6.93 -1.62
CA PHE A 147 -6.04 7.15 -0.20
C PHE A 147 -6.71 6.17 0.75
N LEU A 148 -7.94 5.75 0.46
CA LEU A 148 -8.61 4.69 1.23
C LEU A 148 -7.84 3.37 1.14
N ASN A 149 -7.45 2.96 -0.06
CA ASN A 149 -6.71 1.73 -0.29
C ASN A 149 -5.32 1.77 0.37
N ASP A 150 -4.57 2.87 0.19
CA ASP A 150 -3.26 3.06 0.83
C ASP A 150 -3.37 3.01 2.36
N ALA A 151 -4.41 3.65 2.93
CA ALA A 151 -4.66 3.64 4.37
C ALA A 151 -5.03 2.24 4.89
N LEU A 152 -5.82 1.46 4.14
CA LEU A 152 -6.14 0.07 4.49
C LEU A 152 -4.90 -0.80 4.50
N VAL A 153 -4.03 -0.68 3.49
CA VAL A 153 -2.75 -1.41 3.43
C VAL A 153 -1.89 -1.07 4.65
N LEU A 154 -1.71 0.21 4.97
CA LEU A 154 -0.93 0.61 6.14
C LEU A 154 -1.50 0.03 7.46
N LEU A 155 -2.82 0.11 7.65
CA LEU A 155 -3.48 -0.38 8.87
C LEU A 155 -3.45 -1.91 8.98
N GLN A 156 -3.48 -2.63 7.85
CA GLN A 156 -3.27 -4.07 7.86
C GLN A 156 -1.83 -4.43 8.22
N ALA A 157 -0.84 -3.71 7.68
CA ALA A 157 0.56 -3.92 8.04
C ALA A 157 0.77 -3.74 9.55
N ARG A 158 0.16 -2.69 10.12
CA ARG A 158 0.11 -2.46 11.57
C ARG A 158 -0.43 -3.67 12.34
N ALA A 159 -1.58 -4.19 11.92
CA ALA A 159 -2.25 -5.30 12.60
C ALA A 159 -1.45 -6.62 12.50
N LEU A 160 -0.69 -6.80 11.43
CA LEU A 160 0.15 -7.97 11.18
C LEU A 160 1.55 -7.84 11.78
N GLY A 161 1.93 -6.68 12.34
CA GLY A 161 3.30 -6.41 12.77
C GLY A 161 4.30 -6.41 11.60
N ALA A 162 3.83 -6.05 10.40
CA ALA A 162 4.62 -6.02 9.18
C ALA A 162 5.00 -4.58 8.79
N ALA A 163 6.06 -4.44 8.01
CA ALA A 163 6.36 -3.19 7.30
C ALA A 163 5.63 -3.15 5.95
N VAL A 164 5.24 -1.98 5.47
CA VAL A 164 4.74 -1.85 4.08
C VAL A 164 5.92 -1.74 3.12
N LEU A 165 5.90 -2.46 2.00
CA LEU A 165 6.82 -2.26 0.88
C LEU A 165 6.08 -1.54 -0.26
N THR A 166 6.60 -0.41 -0.74
CA THR A 166 5.92 0.42 -1.76
C THR A 166 6.88 1.35 -2.52
N ALA A 167 6.54 1.67 -3.78
CA ALA A 167 7.11 2.79 -4.53
C ALA A 167 6.27 4.08 -4.42
N ASN A 168 5.10 4.05 -3.77
CA ASN A 168 4.23 5.20 -3.54
C ASN A 168 4.71 6.04 -2.34
N VAL A 169 5.94 6.54 -2.43
CA VAL A 169 6.66 7.20 -1.33
C VAL A 169 5.86 8.36 -0.73
N ARG A 170 5.24 9.18 -1.57
CA ARG A 170 4.57 10.42 -1.12
C ARG A 170 3.35 10.14 -0.24
N ASP A 171 2.48 9.22 -0.66
CA ASP A 171 1.22 9.01 0.04
C ASP A 171 1.45 8.25 1.35
N PHE A 172 2.35 7.27 1.34
CA PHE A 172 2.76 6.57 2.55
C PHE A 172 3.61 7.44 3.49
N ASP A 173 4.34 8.43 2.99
CA ASP A 173 4.95 9.45 3.83
C ASP A 173 3.89 10.27 4.58
N TYR A 174 2.85 10.77 3.88
CA TYR A 174 1.75 11.48 4.56
C TYR A 174 1.00 10.59 5.56
N LEU A 175 0.72 9.34 5.21
CA LEU A 175 0.07 8.41 6.13
C LEU A 175 0.93 8.14 7.36
N SER A 176 2.24 7.92 7.20
CA SER A 176 3.14 7.66 8.33
C SER A 176 3.43 8.91 9.19
N GLN A 177 3.23 10.12 8.67
CA GLN A 177 3.19 11.33 9.51
C GLN A 177 1.95 11.38 10.42
N ILE A 178 0.85 10.71 10.03
CA ILE A 178 -0.38 10.61 10.84
C ILE A 178 -0.33 9.38 11.76
N ILE A 179 0.14 8.24 11.25
CA ILE A 179 0.24 6.94 11.91
C ILE A 179 1.72 6.50 11.91
N PRO A 180 2.54 6.98 12.87
CA PRO A 180 4.00 6.79 12.84
C PRO A 180 4.47 5.42 13.32
N ASP A 181 3.58 4.57 13.80
CA ASP A 181 3.94 3.27 14.40
C ASP A 181 4.02 2.12 13.39
N VAL A 182 3.88 2.41 12.09
CA VAL A 182 4.05 1.45 11.01
C VAL A 182 5.26 1.81 10.18
N LYS A 183 6.19 0.85 10.05
CA LYS A 183 7.35 1.01 9.18
C LYS A 183 6.93 0.95 7.71
N VAL A 184 7.40 1.92 6.92
CA VAL A 184 7.26 1.92 5.45
C VAL A 184 8.66 1.81 4.85
N ILE A 185 8.87 0.78 4.05
CA ILE A 185 10.10 0.53 3.29
C ILE A 185 9.84 0.94 1.85
N ASN A 186 10.59 1.94 1.38
CA ASN A 186 10.41 2.54 0.07
C ASN A 186 11.41 1.98 -0.94
N TYR A 187 11.03 1.91 -2.21
CA TYR A 187 11.97 1.74 -3.32
C TYR A 187 11.64 2.73 -4.44
N ASP A 188 12.64 3.02 -5.27
CA ASP A 188 12.45 3.78 -6.49
C ASP A 188 12.37 2.80 -7.65
N ILE A 189 11.45 3.03 -8.60
CA ILE A 189 11.53 2.39 -9.91
C ILE A 189 12.59 3.13 -10.73
N GLY A 190 13.60 2.41 -11.20
CA GLY A 190 14.57 2.97 -12.13
C GLY A 190 13.82 3.49 -13.35
N ARG A 191 13.77 4.80 -13.57
CA ARG A 191 13.35 5.32 -14.87
C ARG A 191 14.45 4.92 -15.85
N ALA A 192 14.14 4.00 -16.76
CA ALA A 192 14.88 3.87 -18.00
C ALA A 192 14.84 5.20 -18.77
#